data_AF-A0A954Z9X9-F1
#
_entry.id   AF-A0A954Z9X9-F1
#
_cell.length_a   1.000
_cell.length_b   1.000
_cell.length_c   1.000
_cell.angle_alpha   90.00
_cell.angle_beta   90.00
_cell.angle_gamma   90.00
#
_symmetry.space_group_name_H-M   'P 1'
#
loop_
_entity.id
_entity.type
_entity.pdbx_description
1 polymer ?
#
loop_
_entity_poly.entity_id
_entity_poly.type
_entity_poly.pdbx_seq_one_letter_code
_entity_poly.pdbx_strand_id
1 'polypeptide(L)' 'FDPVAKGISLDATLVRGSHGAPALESYQRGVLLCSQRGVFVEAPMADTDVADIVLRQFGI' A
#
# COMPACT_ATOMS: atom_id res chain seq x y z
N PHE A 1 25.82 6.85 -16.17
CA PHE A 1 26.30 6.94 -14.79
C PHE A 1 26.76 8.37 -14.58
N ASP A 2 26.08 9.12 -13.73
CA ASP A 2 26.52 10.44 -13.26
C ASP A 2 27.42 10.23 -12.04
N PRO A 3 28.73 10.54 -12.13
CA PRO A 3 29.68 10.31 -11.04
C PRO A 3 29.54 11.29 -9.86
N VAL A 4 28.87 12.44 -10.03
CA VAL A 4 28.63 13.42 -8.95
C VAL A 4 27.41 12.98 -8.13
N ALA A 5 26.32 12.61 -8.80
CA ALA A 5 25.12 12.07 -8.16
C ALA A 5 25.23 10.57 -7.80
N LYS A 6 26.31 9.89 -8.24
CA LYS A 6 26.54 8.43 -8.15
C LYS A 6 25.33 7.60 -8.62
N GLY A 7 24.62 8.10 -9.62
CA GLY A 7 23.36 7.53 -10.10
C GLY A 7 23.37 7.22 -11.59
N ILE A 8 22.35 6.52 -12.06
CA ILE A 8 22.03 6.49 -13.49
C ILE A 8 21.06 7.65 -13.73
N SER A 9 21.39 8.53 -14.67
CA SER A 9 20.48 9.61 -15.05
C SER A 9 19.17 8.99 -15.54
N LEU A 10 18.08 9.23 -14.81
CA LEU A 10 16.75 8.76 -15.13
C LEU A 10 16.01 9.89 -15.82
N ASP A 11 15.57 9.68 -17.06
CA ASP A 11 14.55 10.53 -17.65
C ASP A 11 13.19 10.18 -17.02
N ALA A 12 12.75 11.00 -16.07
CA ALA A 12 11.50 10.80 -15.36
C ALA A 12 10.26 10.84 -16.26
N THR A 13 10.36 11.41 -17.47
CA THR A 13 9.24 11.44 -18.42
C THR A 13 8.89 10.06 -18.99
N LEU A 14 9.82 9.10 -18.89
CA LEU A 14 9.60 7.71 -19.27
C LEU A 14 8.92 6.87 -18.18
N VAL A 15 8.79 7.42 -16.96
CA VAL A 15 8.15 6.74 -15.83
C VAL A 15 6.63 6.82 -15.98
N ARG A 16 6.00 5.67 -16.23
CA ARG A 16 4.53 5.58 -16.46
C ARG A 16 3.73 5.16 -15.23
N GLY A 17 4.39 5.00 -14.09
CA GLY A 17 3.79 4.62 -12.83
C GLY A 17 4.75 4.83 -11.67
N SER A 18 4.21 5.18 -10.51
CA SER A 18 4.98 5.42 -9.28
C SER A 18 4.13 5.02 -8.06
N HIS A 19 4.78 4.87 -6.91
CA HIS A 19 4.15 4.52 -5.63
C HIS A 19 4.88 5.19 -4.46
N GLY A 20 4.33 5.09 -3.25
CA GLY A 20 4.96 5.62 -2.02
C GLY A 20 4.51 7.03 -1.61
N ALA A 21 3.69 7.70 -2.42
CA ALA A 21 2.95 8.88 -1.99
C ALA A 21 1.80 8.49 -1.02
N PRO A 22 1.35 9.40 -0.14
CA PRO A 22 0.16 9.17 0.70
C PRO A 22 -1.06 8.77 -0.14
N ALA A 23 -1.84 7.80 0.36
CA ALA A 23 -3.04 7.30 -0.30
C ALA A 23 -4.27 8.16 0.00
N LEU A 24 -4.39 9.29 -0.70
CA LEU A 24 -5.51 10.23 -0.57
C LEU A 24 -6.65 9.87 -1.53
N GLU A 25 -6.29 9.44 -2.74
CA GLU A 25 -7.22 9.15 -3.82
C GLU A 25 -7.53 7.65 -3.92
N SER A 26 -8.69 7.31 -4.50
CA SER A 26 -9.15 5.92 -4.60
C SER A 26 -8.19 5.02 -5.39
N TYR A 27 -7.51 5.54 -6.41
CA TYR A 27 -6.56 4.78 -7.23
C TYR A 27 -5.25 4.43 -6.52
N GLN A 28 -4.99 5.04 -5.35
CA GLN A 28 -3.80 4.78 -4.55
C GLN A 28 -4.03 3.71 -3.48
N ARG A 29 -5.26 3.22 -3.34
CA ARG A 29 -5.65 2.27 -2.28
C ARG A 29 -5.26 0.85 -2.67
N GLY A 30 -4.78 0.09 -1.69
CA GLY A 30 -4.57 -1.35 -1.80
C GLY A 30 -5.88 -2.14 -1.64
N VAL A 31 -5.75 -3.47 -1.69
CA VAL A 31 -6.87 -4.40 -1.49
C VAL A 31 -6.55 -5.34 -0.34
N LEU A 32 -7.52 -5.54 0.55
CA LEU A 32 -7.49 -6.57 1.58
C LEU A 32 -8.58 -7.61 1.28
N LEU A 33 -8.22 -8.89 1.28
CA LEU A 33 -9.10 -10.01 0.95
C LEU A 33 -9.03 -11.09 2.03
N CYS A 34 -10.17 -11.67 2.37
CA CYS A 34 -10.28 -12.80 3.29
C CYS A 34 -11.30 -13.79 2.74
N SER A 35 -10.99 -15.08 2.85
CA SER A 35 -11.89 -16.16 2.45
C SER A 35 -13.06 -16.35 3.42
N GLN A 36 -12.94 -15.84 4.66
CA GLN A 36 -13.95 -15.98 5.69
C GLN A 36 -14.81 -14.72 5.79
N ARG A 37 -16.12 -14.90 5.65
CA ARG A 37 -17.09 -13.81 5.80
C ARG A 37 -17.12 -13.29 7.23
N GLY A 38 -17.28 -11.97 7.38
CA GLY A 38 -17.44 -11.31 8.68
C GLY A 38 -16.13 -10.94 9.38
N VAL A 39 -14.98 -11.19 8.76
CA VAL A 39 -13.67 -10.75 9.28
C VAL A 39 -13.48 -9.24 9.11
N PHE A 40 -14.05 -8.64 8.05
CA PHE A 40 -13.95 -7.20 7.77
C PHE A 40 -15.32 -6.52 7.78
N VAL A 41 -15.31 -5.20 7.97
CA VAL A 41 -16.51 -4.33 7.96
C VAL A 41 -17.00 -4.03 6.52
N GLU A 42 -16.36 -4.61 5.49
CA GLU A 42 -16.65 -4.40 4.06
C GLU A 42 -16.65 -2.91 3.63
N ALA A 43 -15.89 -2.08 4.34
CA ALA A 43 -15.71 -0.65 4.07
C ALA A 43 -14.20 -0.31 3.98
N PRO A 44 -13.82 0.81 3.32
CA PRO A 44 -12.43 1.28 3.36
C PRO A 44 -11.96 1.51 4.79
N MET A 45 -10.74 1.05 5.10
CA MET A 45 -10.11 1.14 6.43
C MET A 45 -8.63 1.51 6.31
N ALA A 46 -8.02 1.97 7.41
CA ALA A 46 -6.59 2.21 7.45
C ALA A 46 -5.83 0.87 7.46
N ASP A 47 -4.71 0.80 6.75
CA ASP A 47 -3.84 -0.38 6.74
C ASP A 47 -3.23 -0.66 8.14
N THR A 48 -3.08 0.38 8.95
CA THR A 48 -2.61 0.27 10.35
C THR A 48 -3.57 -0.53 11.24
N ASP A 49 -4.85 -0.62 10.90
CA ASP A 49 -5.85 -1.35 11.69
C ASP A 49 -5.79 -2.87 11.44
N VAL A 50 -5.06 -3.32 10.40
CA VAL A 50 -4.98 -4.73 10.01
C VAL A 50 -4.38 -5.60 11.11
N ALA A 51 -3.40 -5.08 11.86
CA ALA A 51 -2.74 -5.85 12.91
C ALA A 51 -3.73 -6.30 14.00
N ASP A 52 -4.61 -5.41 14.47
CA ASP A 52 -5.64 -5.73 15.46
C ASP A 52 -6.64 -6.77 14.92
N ILE A 53 -7.07 -6.63 13.65
CA ILE A 53 -7.95 -7.62 13.01
C ILE A 53 -7.31 -9.01 12.98
N VAL A 54 -6.02 -9.08 12.62
CA VAL A 54 -5.27 -10.35 12.57
C VAL A 54 -5.15 -10.96 13.96
N LEU A 55 -4.74 -10.19 14.96
CA LEU A 55 -4.54 -10.69 16.34
C LEU A 55 -5.82 -11.25 16.94
N ARG A 56 -6.97 -10.60 16.71
CA ARG A 56 -8.28 -11.10 17.16
C ARG A 56 -8.64 -12.47 16.59
N GLN A 57 -8.17 -12.82 15.38
CA GLN A 57 -8.38 -14.17 14.82
C GLN A 57 -7.65 -15.26 15.61
N PHE A 58 -6.62 -14.90 16.36
CA PHE A 58 -5.86 -15.80 17.24
C PHE A 58 -6.29 -15.71 18.71
N GLY A 59 -7.30 -14.91 19.04
CA GLY A 59 -7.77 -14.70 20.41
C GLY A 59 -6.78 -13.91 21.28
N ILE A 60 -5.96 -13.07 20.66
CA ILE A 60 -5.01 -12.16 21.31
C ILE A 60 -5.61 -10.76 21.37
#